data_AF-A0A1B0FHB2-F1
#
_entry.id   AF-A0A1B0FHB2-F1
#
_cell.length_a   1.000
_cell.length_b   1.000
_cell.length_c   1.000
_cell.angle_alpha   90.00
_cell.angle_beta   90.00
_cell.angle_gamma   90.00
#
_symmetry.space_group_name_H-M   'P 1'
#
loop_
_entity.id
_entity.type
_entity.pdbx_description
1 polymer ?
#
loop_
_entity_poly.entity_id
_entity_poly.type
_entity_poly.pdbx_seq_one_letter_code
_entity_poly.pdbx_strand_id
1 'polypeptide(L)'
;MKYFLKILIVLALLGGICQAIPQFWKLNSLNERDLFILDIKGTMAAGICYKQVSRKTNDPQFSLRTLSYCCPGYERNPYSTHSVKCDPICTEDCSNGICSAPDVCECYPGYERKGGRCESYY
;
A
#
# COMPACT_ATOMS: atom_id res chain seq x y z
N MET A 1 -30.27 24.00 -33.82
CA MET A 1 -29.54 22.71 -33.69
C MET A 1 -28.39 22.49 -34.67
N LYS A 2 -28.38 23.05 -35.89
CA LYS A 2 -27.24 22.91 -36.83
C LYS A 2 -25.99 23.75 -36.47
N TYR A 3 -26.14 24.80 -35.65
CA TYR A 3 -25.04 25.68 -35.24
C TYR A 3 -24.18 25.11 -34.11
N PHE A 4 -24.78 24.42 -33.13
CA PHE A 4 -24.05 23.76 -32.04
C PHE A 4 -23.14 22.63 -32.55
N LEU A 5 -23.59 21.88 -33.57
CA LEU A 5 -22.79 20.82 -34.20
C LEU A 5 -21.57 21.37 -34.96
N LYS A 6 -21.66 22.59 -35.53
CA LYS A 6 -20.52 23.25 -36.18
C LYS A 6 -19.48 23.75 -35.17
N ILE A 7 -19.90 24.21 -33.99
CA ILE A 7 -18.98 24.72 -32.94
C ILE A 7 -18.14 23.57 -32.35
N LEU A 8 -18.72 22.38 -32.15
CA LEU A 8 -18.01 21.19 -31.68
C LEU A 8 -16.92 20.72 -32.65
N ILE A 9 -17.13 20.85 -33.96
CA ILE A 9 -16.16 20.42 -34.99
C ILE A 9 -14.98 21.42 -35.07
N VAL A 10 -15.24 22.71 -34.90
CA VAL A 10 -14.18 23.75 -34.97
C VAL A 10 -13.25 23.68 -33.75
N LEU A 11 -13.74 23.28 -32.57
CA LEU A 11 -12.91 23.06 -31.38
C LEU A 11 -12.02 21.81 -31.47
N ALA A 12 -12.40 20.81 -32.28
CA ALA A 12 -11.63 19.57 -32.44
C ALA A 12 -10.42 19.72 -33.40
N LEU A 13 -10.40 20.74 -34.26
CA LEU A 13 -9.38 20.91 -35.29
C LEU A 13 -8.27 21.92 -34.94
N LEU A 14 -8.45 22.74 -33.91
CA LEU A 14 -7.49 23.79 -33.53
C LEU A 14 -6.83 23.57 -32.16
N GLY A 15 -7.23 22.54 -31.41
CA GLY A 15 -6.66 22.22 -30.11
C GLY A 15 -5.93 20.89 -30.14
N GLY A 16 -4.60 20.94 -30.20
CA GLY A 16 -3.73 19.84 -29.78
C GLY A 16 -3.87 19.59 -28.28
N ILE A 17 -5.05 19.13 -27.86
CA ILE A 17 -5.29 18.67 -26.51
C ILE A 17 -4.87 17.19 -26.54
N CYS A 18 -3.69 16.90 -26.01
CA CYS A 18 -3.38 15.55 -25.57
C CYS A 18 -4.46 15.18 -24.55
N GLN A 19 -5.48 14.47 -24.99
CA GLN A 19 -6.45 13.87 -24.09
C GLN A 19 -5.72 12.74 -23.35
N ALA A 20 -4.94 13.10 -22.33
CA ALA A 20 -4.88 12.24 -21.16
C ALA A 20 -6.30 12.28 -20.58
N ILE A 21 -7.20 11.47 -21.14
CA ILE A 21 -8.43 11.08 -20.44
C ILE A 21 -7.90 10.39 -19.19
N PRO A 22 -8.01 10.97 -17.99
CA PRO A 22 -7.64 10.24 -16.80
C PRO A 22 -8.59 9.04 -16.79
N GLN A 23 -8.02 7.85 -16.59
CA GLN A 23 -8.73 6.59 -16.74
C GLN A 23 -9.71 6.39 -15.56
N PHE A 24 -10.65 7.32 -15.34
CA PHE A 24 -11.61 7.32 -14.23
C PHE A 24 -12.54 6.10 -14.26
N TRP A 25 -12.66 5.43 -15.41
CA TRP A 25 -13.48 4.22 -15.60
C TRP A 25 -12.88 2.95 -14.98
N LYS A 26 -11.65 3.01 -14.45
CA LYS A 26 -10.98 1.84 -13.84
C LYS A 26 -11.23 1.67 -12.34
N LEU A 27 -12.08 2.50 -11.74
CA LEU A 27 -12.67 2.20 -10.43
C LEU A 27 -13.82 1.20 -10.64
N ASN A 28 -13.47 -0.06 -10.87
CA ASN A 28 -14.38 -1.16 -10.57
C ASN A 28 -14.82 -1.00 -9.11
N SER A 29 -16.13 -1.11 -8.83
CA SER A 29 -16.64 -1.07 -7.46
C SER A 29 -15.96 -2.17 -6.66
N LEU A 30 -14.96 -1.80 -5.86
CA LEU A 30 -14.28 -2.73 -4.97
C LEU A 30 -15.30 -3.21 -3.93
N ASN A 31 -15.21 -4.49 -3.56
CA ASN A 31 -16.04 -5.01 -2.49
C ASN A 31 -15.68 -4.28 -1.18
N GLU A 32 -16.59 -4.27 -0.22
CA GLU A 32 -16.37 -3.64 1.09
C GLU A 32 -15.08 -4.16 1.77
N ARG A 33 -14.78 -5.46 1.61
CA ARG A 33 -13.52 -6.07 2.07
C ARG A 33 -12.28 -5.47 1.41
N ASP A 34 -12.32 -5.22 0.10
CA ASP A 34 -11.16 -4.70 -0.63
C ASP A 34 -10.90 -3.24 -0.25
N LEU A 35 -11.97 -2.46 -0.09
CA LEU A 35 -11.89 -1.10 0.43
C LEU A 35 -11.28 -1.07 1.84
N PHE A 36 -11.73 -1.97 2.72
CA PHE A 36 -11.14 -2.14 4.05
C PHE A 36 -9.65 -2.47 3.99
N ILE A 37 -9.25 -3.44 3.14
CA ILE A 37 -7.83 -3.81 2.98
C ILE A 37 -7.00 -2.61 2.51
N LEU A 38 -7.53 -1.81 1.56
CA LEU A 38 -6.83 -0.63 1.06
C LEU A 38 -6.71 0.46 2.12
N ASP A 39 -7.75 0.70 2.92
CA ASP A 39 -7.74 1.69 3.99
C ASP A 39 -6.72 1.33 5.09
N ILE A 40 -6.75 0.09 5.57
CA ILE A 40 -5.77 -0.39 6.56
C ILE A 40 -4.34 -0.37 5.99
N LYS A 41 -4.16 -0.74 4.72
CA LYS A 41 -2.84 -0.63 4.05
C LYS A 41 -2.38 0.80 3.81
N GLY A 42 -3.31 1.76 3.70
CA GLY A 42 -2.99 3.18 3.57
C GLY A 42 -2.52 3.80 4.88
N THR A 43 -2.99 3.27 6.01
CA THR A 43 -2.69 3.79 7.35
C THR A 43 -1.58 3.01 8.08
N MET A 44 -1.24 1.81 7.63
CA MET A 44 -0.17 1.00 8.24
C MET A 44 1.22 1.62 8.04
N ALA A 45 2.06 1.47 9.07
CA ALA A 45 3.47 1.81 8.97
C ALA A 45 4.19 0.83 8.02
N ALA A 46 5.14 1.36 7.23
CA ALA A 46 5.91 0.55 6.28
C ALA A 46 6.84 -0.50 6.95
N GLY A 47 7.05 -0.42 8.26
CA GLY A 47 7.90 -1.35 9.01
C GLY A 47 9.38 -1.29 8.66
N ILE A 48 9.86 -0.18 8.08
CA ILE A 48 11.27 0.01 7.68
C ILE A 48 12.02 0.81 8.74
N CYS A 49 13.10 0.23 9.24
CA CYS A 49 14.04 0.83 10.19
C CYS A 49 15.40 1.07 9.52
N TYR A 50 16.19 2.00 10.05
CA TYR A 50 17.50 2.37 9.51
C TYR A 50 18.59 2.21 10.57
N LYS A 51 19.75 1.69 10.17
CA LYS A 51 20.94 1.62 11.02
C LYS A 51 22.16 2.17 10.31
N GLN A 52 23.01 2.90 11.05
CA GLN A 52 24.28 3.37 10.53
C GLN A 52 25.35 2.28 10.74
N VAL A 53 26.00 1.87 9.67
CA VAL A 53 27.11 0.93 9.70
C VAL A 53 28.37 1.62 9.22
N SER A 54 29.42 1.54 10.02
CA SER A 54 30.74 2.03 9.65
C SER A 54 31.37 1.10 8.61
N ARG A 55 31.71 1.61 7.43
CA ARG A 55 32.51 0.83 6.50
C ARG A 55 33.98 1.03 6.85
N LYS A 56 34.69 -0.06 7.19
CA LYS A 56 36.15 -0.02 7.29
C LYS A 56 36.72 0.17 5.88
N THR A 57 37.02 1.41 5.52
CA THR A 57 37.78 1.75 4.32
C THR A 57 39.23 1.98 4.69
N ASN A 58 40.15 1.83 3.74
CA ASN A 58 41.57 2.22 3.93
C ASN A 58 41.75 3.75 4.03
N ASP A 59 40.66 4.50 3.91
CA ASP A 59 40.57 5.94 4.04
C ASP A 59 40.37 6.32 5.53
N PRO A 60 41.17 7.25 6.09
CA PRO A 60 40.97 7.79 7.45
C PRO A 60 39.62 8.49 7.65
N GLN A 61 38.85 8.77 6.60
CA GLN A 61 37.49 9.31 6.72
C GLN A 61 36.47 8.19 6.96
N PHE A 62 35.94 8.14 8.18
CA PHE A 62 34.90 7.20 8.63
C PHE A 62 33.63 7.29 7.75
N SER A 63 33.53 6.44 6.73
CA SER A 63 32.36 6.39 5.85
C SER A 63 31.21 5.64 6.53
N LEU A 64 30.23 6.40 7.01
CA LEU A 64 28.96 5.87 7.49
C LEU A 64 28.05 5.51 6.31
N ARG A 65 27.52 4.28 6.32
CA ARG A 65 26.43 3.85 5.43
C ARG A 65 25.15 3.68 6.22
N THR A 66 24.04 4.17 5.69
CA THR A 66 22.72 3.87 6.23
C THR A 66 22.18 2.60 5.57
N LEU A 67 21.91 1.57 6.37
CA LEU A 67 21.31 0.31 5.94
C LEU A 67 19.86 0.26 6.41
N SER A 68 18.92 0.01 5.50
CA SER A 68 17.52 -0.26 5.83
C SER A 68 17.29 -1.74 6.15
N TYR A 69 16.38 -2.01 7.08
CA TYR A 69 15.97 -3.36 7.48
C TYR A 69 14.54 -3.34 8.04
N CYS A 70 13.89 -4.50 8.17
CA CYS A 70 12.56 -4.56 8.76
C CYS A 70 12.64 -4.36 10.28
N CYS A 71 11.77 -3.53 10.83
CA CYS A 71 11.66 -3.31 12.26
C CYS A 71 11.26 -4.60 13.00
N PRO A 72 11.53 -4.72 14.32
CA PRO A 72 11.07 -5.87 15.10
C PRO A 72 9.56 -6.08 14.96
N GLY A 73 9.14 -7.34 14.78
CA GLY A 73 7.73 -7.68 14.54
C GLY A 73 7.29 -7.54 13.07
N TYR A 74 8.19 -7.24 12.15
CA TYR A 74 7.94 -7.25 10.71
C TYR A 74 8.88 -8.24 10.01
N GLU A 75 8.37 -8.91 8.98
CA GLU A 75 9.11 -9.86 8.14
C GLU A 75 9.20 -9.37 6.70
N ARG A 76 10.33 -9.66 6.04
CA ARG A 76 10.51 -9.30 4.63
C ARG A 76 9.63 -10.19 3.75
N ASN A 77 8.84 -9.57 2.89
CA ASN A 77 8.12 -10.28 1.85
C ASN A 77 9.09 -10.80 0.75
N PRO A 78 9.22 -12.13 0.56
CA PRO A 78 10.16 -12.70 -0.41
C PRO A 78 9.75 -12.44 -1.87
N TYR A 79 8.48 -12.10 -2.12
CA TYR A 79 7.97 -11.81 -3.47
C TYR A 79 8.25 -10.37 -3.92
N SER A 80 8.76 -9.51 -3.04
CA SER A 80 9.07 -8.13 -3.37
C SER A 80 10.50 -8.01 -3.90
N THR A 81 10.65 -8.15 -5.22
CA THR A 81 11.97 -8.11 -5.89
C THR A 81 12.54 -6.71 -6.03
N HIS A 82 11.67 -5.69 -6.19
CA HIS A 82 12.09 -4.32 -6.54
C HIS A 82 12.10 -3.35 -5.35
N SER A 83 11.51 -3.71 -4.22
CA SER A 83 11.46 -2.86 -3.03
C SER A 83 11.49 -3.70 -1.76
N VAL A 84 12.09 -3.16 -0.69
CA VAL A 84 12.00 -3.78 0.63
C VAL A 84 10.57 -3.60 1.13
N LYS A 85 9.79 -4.68 1.12
CA LYS A 85 8.45 -4.73 1.72
C LYS A 85 8.54 -5.53 3.01
N CYS A 86 8.18 -4.89 4.11
CA CYS A 86 8.13 -5.48 5.44
C CYS A 86 6.66 -5.65 5.83
N ASP A 87 6.21 -6.89 5.95
CA ASP A 87 4.84 -7.22 6.35
C ASP A 87 4.82 -7.49 7.87
N PRO A 88 3.84 -6.98 8.63
CA PRO A 88 3.77 -7.22 10.07
C PRO A 88 3.51 -8.70 10.38
N ILE A 89 4.09 -9.17 11.47
CA ILE A 89 3.94 -10.55 11.97
C ILE A 89 2.81 -10.54 13.02
N CYS A 90 1.82 -11.41 12.85
CA CYS A 90 0.85 -11.74 13.89
C CYS A 90 1.15 -13.14 14.42
N THR A 91 1.41 -13.24 15.72
CA THR A 91 1.55 -14.53 16.41
C THR A 91 0.23 -15.30 16.48
N GLU A 92 -0.88 -14.57 16.63
CA GLU A 92 -2.22 -15.10 16.66
C GLU A 92 -2.82 -15.29 15.26
N ASP A 93 -3.80 -16.18 15.15
CA ASP A 93 -4.46 -16.50 13.89
C ASP A 93 -5.39 -15.35 13.43
N CYS A 94 -5.00 -14.71 12.32
CA CYS A 94 -5.69 -13.59 11.65
C CYS A 94 -6.40 -13.99 10.35
N SER A 95 -6.89 -15.24 10.23
CA SER A 95 -7.49 -15.75 8.99
C SER A 95 -8.68 -14.94 8.44
N ASN A 96 -9.45 -14.26 9.30
CA ASN A 96 -10.56 -13.36 8.91
C ASN A 96 -10.26 -11.89 9.21
N GLY A 97 -8.99 -11.51 9.12
CA GLY A 97 -8.56 -10.14 9.27
C GLY A 97 -7.29 -9.86 8.50
N ILE A 98 -6.68 -8.73 8.81
CA ILE A 98 -5.38 -8.31 8.31
C ILE A 98 -4.53 -7.82 9.48
N CYS A 99 -3.24 -8.15 9.45
CA CYS A 99 -2.28 -7.60 10.40
C CYS A 99 -2.03 -6.13 10.06
N SER A 100 -2.46 -5.21 10.93
CA SER A 100 -2.22 -3.76 10.77
C SER A 100 -0.88 -3.34 11.39
N ALA A 101 -0.45 -4.04 12.44
CA ALA A 101 0.81 -3.86 13.14
C ALA A 101 1.26 -5.21 13.75
N PRO A 102 2.48 -5.31 14.30
CA PRO A 102 2.94 -6.53 14.97
C PRO A 102 1.96 -6.95 16.06
N ASP A 103 1.47 -8.19 15.98
CA ASP A 103 0.48 -8.77 16.89
C ASP A 103 -0.87 -8.02 16.98
N VAL A 104 -1.15 -7.11 16.04
CA VAL A 104 -2.43 -6.38 15.95
C VAL A 104 -3.20 -6.84 14.73
N CYS A 105 -4.36 -7.44 15.00
CA CYS A 105 -5.25 -8.00 13.99
C CYS A 105 -6.50 -7.14 13.81
N GLU A 106 -6.68 -6.58 12.62
CA GLU A 106 -7.91 -5.88 12.24
C GLU A 106 -8.84 -6.87 11.54
N CYS A 107 -9.96 -7.21 12.17
CA CYS A 107 -10.92 -8.15 11.60
C CYS A 107 -11.68 -7.53 10.43
N TYR A 108 -11.99 -8.34 9.41
CA TYR A 108 -12.80 -7.89 8.28
C TYR A 108 -14.22 -7.47 8.73
N PRO A 109 -14.91 -6.62 7.96
CA PRO A 109 -16.32 -6.34 8.18
C PRO A 109 -17.12 -7.65 8.29
N GLY A 110 -17.96 -7.77 9.32
CA GLY A 110 -18.66 -9.02 9.65
C GLY A 110 -17.98 -9.92 10.69
N TYR A 111 -16.78 -9.56 11.15
CA TYR A 111 -16.00 -10.34 12.12
C TYR A 111 -15.62 -9.51 13.34
N GLU A 112 -15.57 -10.15 14.51
CA GLU A 112 -15.16 -9.54 15.78
C GLU A 112 -14.03 -10.35 16.42
N ARG A 113 -13.17 -9.67 17.18
CA ARG A 113 -12.05 -10.28 17.88
C ARG A 113 -12.56 -11.07 19.10
N LYS A 114 -12.56 -12.40 19.02
CA LYS A 114 -12.94 -13.31 20.11
C LYS A 114 -11.88 -14.38 20.30
N GLY A 115 -11.43 -14.57 21.55
CA GLY A 115 -10.50 -15.64 21.91
C GLY A 115 -9.19 -15.66 21.12
N GLY A 116 -8.67 -14.49 20.70
CA GLY A 116 -7.44 -14.43 19.90
C GLY A 116 -7.63 -14.75 18.42
N ARG A 117 -8.87 -14.82 17.90
CA ARG A 117 -9.18 -14.96 16.46
C ARG A 117 -10.26 -13.97 16.01
N CYS A 118 -10.42 -13.82 14.70
CA CYS A 118 -11.53 -13.08 14.11
C CYS A 118 -12.67 -14.06 13.79
N GLU A 119 -13.75 -13.95 14.57
CA GLU A 119 -14.94 -14.81 14.48
C GLU A 119 -16.12 -14.05 13.87
N SER A 120 -16.94 -14.73 13.08
CA SER A 120 -18.19 -14.17 12.56
C SER A 120 -19.10 -13.82 13.74
N TYR A 121 -19.73 -12.64 13.68
CA TYR A 121 -20.81 -12.29 14.63
C TYR A 121 -22.21 -12.58 14.08
N TYR A 122 -22.30 -13.17 12.87
CA TYR A 122 -23.52 -13.71 12.25
C TYR A 122 -23.58 -15.23 12.37
#